data_AF-A0A7K3BF32-F1
#
_entry.id   AF-A0A7K3BF32-F1
#
_cell.length_a   1.000
_cell.length_b   1.000
_cell.length_c   1.000
_cell.angle_alpha   90.00
_cell.angle_beta   90.00
_cell.angle_gamma   90.00
#
_symmetry.space_group_name_H-M   'P 1'
#
loop_
_entity.id
_entity.type
_entity.pdbx_description
1 polymer ?
#
loop_
_entity_poly.entity_id
_entity_poly.type
_entity_poly.pdbx_seq_one_letter_code
_entity_poly.pdbx_strand_id
1 'polypeptide(L)'
;MHTAGKSRNDIARAIKRSPSTVSKIATELGLSFDRAAEVAAATAVRKADLAQRRAAFAERLQDIAEREADRLEAPTLYWEWGGKEHKYAEKTADLPIPADRRAIMSTIATAVDRSLKLVPPKDDGAAESRSVIGDLMAGLARDYAERHGGPPAEFVADDQGAEDDGDA
;
A
#
# COMPACT_ATOMS: atom_id res chain seq x y z
N MET A 1 -13.73 -22.27 19.31
CA MET A 1 -12.39 -21.87 19.80
C MET A 1 -12.04 -20.40 19.51
N HIS A 2 -12.87 -19.65 18.78
CA HIS A 2 -12.68 -18.21 18.52
C HIS A 2 -12.95 -17.30 19.73
N THR A 3 -13.67 -17.78 20.75
CA THR A 3 -14.05 -16.98 21.92
C THR A 3 -12.89 -16.66 22.89
N ALA A 4 -11.73 -17.33 22.76
CA ALA A 4 -10.58 -17.13 23.64
C ALA A 4 -9.31 -16.59 22.93
N GLY A 5 -9.36 -16.33 21.62
CA GLY A 5 -8.25 -15.73 20.85
C GLY A 5 -6.97 -16.56 20.69
N LYS A 6 -6.89 -17.77 21.28
CA LYS A 6 -5.67 -18.61 21.27
C LYS A 6 -5.38 -19.17 19.89
N SER A 7 -4.12 -19.09 19.44
CA SER A 7 -3.69 -19.72 18.20
C SER A 7 -3.58 -21.25 18.35
N ARG A 8 -3.57 -21.99 17.23
CA ARG A 8 -3.29 -23.44 17.22
C ARG A 8 -2.03 -23.80 18.03
N ASN A 9 -0.98 -22.99 17.92
CA ASN A 9 0.28 -23.23 18.62
C ASN A 9 0.17 -22.94 20.12
N ASP A 10 -0.68 -22.00 20.54
CA ASP A 10 -0.94 -21.75 21.96
C ASP A 10 -1.71 -22.90 22.59
N ILE A 11 -2.67 -23.47 21.86
CA ILE A 11 -3.40 -24.67 22.29
C ILE A 11 -2.45 -25.86 22.37
N ALA A 12 -1.62 -26.08 21.33
CA ALA A 12 -0.61 -27.14 21.28
C ALA A 12 0.35 -27.08 22.49
N ARG A 13 0.84 -25.88 22.83
CA ARG A 13 1.68 -25.63 24.00
C ARG A 13 0.93 -25.90 25.32
N ALA A 14 -0.32 -25.46 25.43
CA ALA A 14 -1.12 -25.63 26.64
C ALA A 14 -1.45 -27.10 26.94
N ILE A 15 -1.76 -27.90 25.91
CA ILE A 15 -2.14 -29.31 26.08
C ILE A 15 -0.97 -30.29 25.90
N LYS A 16 0.25 -29.77 25.68
CA LYS A 16 1.48 -30.53 25.40
C LYS A 16 1.30 -31.56 24.27
N ARG A 17 0.69 -31.13 23.16
CA ARG A 17 0.52 -31.95 21.94
C ARG A 17 1.10 -31.25 20.73
N SER A 18 1.37 -32.03 19.66
CA SER A 18 1.83 -31.45 18.41
C SER A 18 0.73 -30.58 17.77
N PRO A 19 1.09 -29.53 17.01
CA PRO A 19 0.14 -28.72 16.27
C PRO A 19 -0.70 -29.54 15.26
N SER A 20 -0.15 -30.63 14.71
CA SER A 20 -0.86 -31.52 13.79
C SER A 20 -1.99 -32.29 14.48
N THR A 21 -1.78 -32.77 15.71
CA THR A 21 -2.84 -33.41 16.50
C THR A 21 -3.96 -32.42 16.83
N VAL A 22 -3.62 -31.17 17.16
CA VAL A 22 -4.61 -30.12 17.43
C VAL A 22 -5.45 -29.81 16.19
N SER A 23 -4.83 -29.74 15.00
CA SER A 23 -5.55 -29.56 13.74
C SER A 23 -6.52 -30.70 13.44
N LYS A 24 -6.09 -31.97 13.62
CA LYS A 24 -6.98 -33.13 13.42
C LYS A 24 -8.19 -33.12 14.34
N ILE A 25 -7.98 -32.87 15.64
CA ILE A 25 -9.06 -32.78 16.63
C ILE A 25 -10.01 -31.62 16.27
N ALA A 26 -9.48 -30.48 15.83
CA ALA A 26 -10.32 -29.37 15.40
C ALA A 26 -11.19 -29.77 14.19
N THR A 27 -10.61 -30.44 13.18
CA THR A 27 -11.35 -30.95 12.02
C THR A 27 -12.42 -31.96 12.40
N GLU A 28 -12.11 -32.92 13.28
CA GLU A 28 -13.08 -33.91 13.80
C GLU A 28 -14.25 -33.25 14.55
N LEU A 29 -14.00 -32.09 15.19
CA LEU A 29 -15.01 -31.29 15.87
C LEU A 29 -15.70 -30.27 14.95
N GLY A 30 -15.40 -30.27 13.64
CA GLY A 30 -15.94 -29.30 12.67
C GLY A 30 -15.45 -27.86 12.87
N LEU A 31 -14.34 -27.68 13.58
CA LEU A 31 -13.74 -26.38 13.90
C LEU A 31 -12.60 -26.06 12.93
N SER A 32 -12.56 -24.84 12.42
CA SER A 32 -11.47 -24.33 11.60
C SER A 32 -10.65 -23.25 12.33
N PHE A 33 -9.33 -23.29 12.14
CA PHE A 33 -8.41 -22.21 12.52
C PHE A 33 -8.22 -21.17 11.42
N ASP A 34 -8.94 -21.32 10.31
CA ASP A 34 -8.83 -20.43 9.17
C ASP A 34 -9.32 -19.02 9.54
N ARG A 35 -8.39 -18.06 9.44
CA ARG A 35 -8.64 -16.63 9.62
C ARG A 35 -8.69 -15.89 8.29
N ALA A 36 -8.67 -16.59 7.15
CA ALA A 36 -8.57 -15.97 5.83
C ALA A 36 -9.68 -14.94 5.59
N ALA A 37 -10.93 -15.25 5.97
CA ALA A 37 -12.05 -14.32 5.85
C ALA A 37 -11.86 -13.06 6.73
N GLU A 38 -11.43 -13.24 7.98
CA GLU A 38 -11.17 -12.12 8.90
C GLU A 38 -10.00 -11.25 8.42
N VAL A 39 -8.92 -11.87 7.94
CA VAL A 39 -7.74 -11.19 7.40
C VAL A 39 -8.09 -10.44 6.11
N ALA A 40 -8.89 -11.05 5.23
CA ALA A 40 -9.37 -10.40 4.00
C ALA A 40 -10.25 -9.18 4.31
N ALA A 41 -11.21 -9.34 5.24
CA ALA A 41 -12.05 -8.23 5.70
C ALA A 41 -11.22 -7.11 6.34
N ALA A 42 -10.29 -7.44 7.25
CA ALA A 42 -9.40 -6.45 7.86
C ALA A 42 -8.52 -5.74 6.84
N THR A 43 -8.04 -6.46 5.81
CA THR A 43 -7.25 -5.88 4.72
C THR A 43 -8.10 -4.92 3.89
N ALA A 44 -9.35 -5.29 3.57
CA ALA A 44 -10.28 -4.44 2.82
C ALA A 44 -10.60 -3.16 3.58
N VAL A 45 -10.91 -3.25 4.87
CA VAL A 45 -11.11 -2.09 5.76
C VAL A 45 -9.87 -1.21 5.78
N ARG A 46 -8.68 -1.80 5.96
CA ARG A 46 -7.43 -1.05 5.99
C ARG A 46 -7.15 -0.31 4.68
N LYS A 47 -7.47 -0.91 3.53
CA LYS A 47 -7.37 -0.29 2.21
C LYS A 47 -8.32 0.91 2.09
N ALA A 48 -9.57 0.76 2.51
CA ALA A 48 -10.55 1.84 2.52
C ALA A 48 -10.10 3.02 3.41
N ASP A 49 -9.63 2.73 4.63
CA ASP A 49 -9.11 3.75 5.56
C ASP A 49 -7.93 4.51 4.95
N LEU A 50 -7.02 3.80 4.27
CA LEU A 50 -5.86 4.42 3.61
C LEU A 50 -6.30 5.28 2.43
N ALA A 51 -7.27 4.83 1.63
CA ALA A 51 -7.82 5.62 0.53
C ALA A 51 -8.46 6.91 1.06
N GLN A 52 -9.27 6.83 2.12
CA GLN A 52 -9.88 8.00 2.76
C GLN A 52 -8.81 8.96 3.30
N ARG A 53 -7.78 8.45 3.97
CA ARG A 53 -6.68 9.29 4.48
C ARG A 53 -5.91 9.99 3.36
N ARG A 54 -5.71 9.34 2.21
CA ARG A 54 -5.07 9.94 1.04
C ARG A 54 -5.93 11.05 0.45
N ALA A 55 -7.23 10.82 0.31
CA ALA A 55 -8.17 11.82 -0.18
C ALA A 55 -8.19 13.07 0.72
N ALA A 56 -8.35 12.88 2.02
CA ALA A 56 -8.32 13.98 3.00
C ALA A 56 -6.98 14.74 3.00
N PHE A 57 -5.87 14.05 2.76
CA PHE A 57 -4.57 14.72 2.66
C PHE A 57 -4.37 15.46 1.34
N ALA A 58 -4.93 14.97 0.23
CA ALA A 58 -4.94 15.67 -1.03
C ALA A 58 -5.72 17.00 -0.95
N GLU A 59 -6.88 16.99 -0.29
CA GLU A 59 -7.67 18.19 0.00
C GLU A 59 -6.86 19.20 0.83
N ARG A 60 -6.24 18.75 1.93
CA ARG A 60 -5.37 19.60 2.75
C ARG A 60 -4.20 20.22 1.98
N LEU A 61 -3.66 19.53 0.98
CA LEU A 61 -2.61 20.09 0.13
C LEU A 61 -3.15 21.19 -0.79
N GLN A 62 -4.40 21.10 -1.24
CA GLN A 62 -5.06 22.19 -1.95
C GLN A 62 -5.31 23.39 -1.03
N ASP A 63 -5.80 23.17 0.20
CA ASP A 63 -5.96 24.24 1.19
C ASP A 63 -4.63 24.97 1.47
N ILE A 64 -3.52 24.21 1.48
CA ILE A 64 -2.17 24.78 1.60
C ILE A 64 -1.85 25.64 0.38
N ALA A 65 -2.10 25.14 -0.84
CA ALA A 65 -1.87 25.89 -2.06
C ALA A 65 -2.67 27.20 -2.10
N GLU A 66 -3.95 27.16 -1.73
CA GLU A 66 -4.84 28.32 -1.66
C GLU A 66 -4.34 29.36 -0.66
N ARG A 67 -4.03 28.94 0.57
CA ARG A 67 -3.49 29.84 1.60
C ARG A 67 -2.15 30.46 1.18
N GLU A 68 -1.29 29.72 0.49
CA GLU A 68 -0.04 30.28 -0.04
C GLU A 68 -0.33 31.25 -1.20
N ALA A 69 -1.34 31.01 -2.03
CA ALA A 69 -1.74 31.92 -3.10
C ALA A 69 -2.21 33.27 -2.55
N ASP A 70 -2.97 33.28 -1.45
CA ASP A 70 -3.40 34.52 -0.78
C ASP A 70 -2.20 35.39 -0.36
N ARG A 71 -1.06 34.78 -0.03
CA ARG A 71 0.15 35.52 0.36
C ARG A 71 0.80 36.28 -0.78
N LEU A 72 0.51 35.97 -2.05
CA LEU A 72 1.09 36.67 -3.20
C LEU A 72 0.65 38.14 -3.29
N GLU A 73 -0.51 38.45 -2.71
CA GLU A 73 -1.12 39.78 -2.70
C GLU A 73 -1.19 40.40 -1.30
N ALA A 74 -0.69 39.70 -0.29
CA ALA A 74 -0.72 40.15 1.09
C ALA A 74 0.53 40.97 1.46
N PRO A 75 0.38 42.01 2.31
CA PRO A 75 1.52 42.70 2.90
C PRO A 75 2.44 41.73 3.66
N THR A 76 3.75 41.90 3.48
CA THR A 76 4.77 41.04 4.07
C THR A 76 5.70 41.84 4.95
N LEU A 77 5.83 41.42 6.22
CA LEU A 77 6.79 42.00 7.16
C LEU A 77 8.15 41.35 6.95
N TYR A 78 9.12 42.17 6.56
CA TYR A 78 10.52 41.81 6.53
C TYR A 78 11.17 42.27 7.82
N TRP A 79 12.01 41.43 8.40
CA TRP A 79 12.78 41.79 9.57
C TRP A 79 14.16 41.16 9.50
N GLU A 80 15.10 41.84 10.14
CA GLU A 80 16.46 41.36 10.33
C GLU A 80 16.88 41.61 11.77
N TRP A 81 17.65 40.67 12.31
CA TRP A 81 18.31 40.81 13.59
C TRP A 81 19.80 40.63 13.36
N GLY A 82 20.58 41.70 13.47
CA GLY A 82 21.98 41.60 13.09
C GLY A 82 22.79 42.89 13.16
N GLY A 83 23.87 42.91 12.38
CA GLY A 83 24.87 43.97 12.40
C GLY A 83 25.80 43.92 13.61
N LYS A 84 26.80 44.79 13.62
CA LYS A 84 27.81 44.90 14.68
C LYS A 84 27.20 45.24 16.05
N GLU A 85 26.03 45.87 16.06
CA GLU A 85 25.33 46.31 17.28
C GLU A 85 24.17 45.40 17.68
N HIS A 86 23.93 44.29 16.97
CA HIS A 86 22.85 43.34 17.24
C HIS A 86 21.47 44.02 17.41
N LYS A 87 21.10 44.84 16.44
CA LYS A 87 19.83 45.57 16.45
C LYS A 87 18.78 44.88 15.60
N TYR A 88 17.54 45.00 16.05
CA TYR A 88 16.36 44.65 15.27
C TYR A 88 16.04 45.77 14.28
N ALA A 89 15.75 45.39 13.04
CA ALA A 89 15.16 46.27 12.05
C ALA A 89 14.03 45.54 11.33
N GLU A 90 12.95 46.26 11.04
CA GLU A 90 11.81 45.72 10.31
C GLU A 90 11.30 46.71 9.26
N LYS A 91 10.70 46.16 8.21
CA LYS A 91 10.05 46.89 7.13
C LYS A 91 8.89 46.08 6.58
N THR A 92 7.70 46.67 6.58
CA THR A 92 6.56 46.11 5.86
C THR A 92 6.62 46.53 4.39
N ALA A 93 6.37 45.58 3.49
CA ALA A 93 6.12 45.84 2.09
C ALA A 93 4.66 45.52 1.76
N ASP A 94 4.04 46.31 0.88
CA ASP A 94 2.65 46.09 0.45
C ASP A 94 2.46 44.75 -0.26
N LEU A 95 3.52 44.24 -0.90
CA LEU A 95 3.57 42.96 -1.58
C LEU A 95 4.89 42.24 -1.29
N PRO A 96 4.92 40.88 -1.35
CA PRO A 96 6.16 40.13 -1.19
C PRO A 96 7.16 40.46 -2.31
N ILE A 97 8.45 40.46 -1.98
CA ILE A 97 9.51 40.67 -2.96
C ILE A 97 9.55 39.54 -4.00
N PRO A 98 10.12 39.77 -5.20
CA PRO A 98 10.14 38.75 -6.26
C PRO A 98 10.75 37.39 -5.86
N ALA A 99 11.71 37.38 -4.94
CA ALA A 99 12.30 36.14 -4.41
C ALA A 99 11.28 35.31 -3.62
N ASP A 100 10.52 35.94 -2.73
CA ASP A 100 9.50 35.27 -1.93
C ASP A 100 8.31 34.84 -2.77
N ARG A 101 7.88 35.66 -3.74
CA ARG A 101 6.82 35.27 -4.68
C ARG A 101 7.20 34.00 -5.45
N ARG A 102 8.47 33.86 -5.86
CA ARG A 102 8.97 32.63 -6.47
C ARG A 102 8.91 31.45 -5.49
N ALA A 103 9.30 31.65 -4.24
CA ALA A 103 9.23 30.59 -3.22
C ALA A 103 7.79 30.15 -2.94
N ILE A 104 6.86 31.10 -2.80
CA ILE A 104 5.43 30.87 -2.65
C ILE A 104 4.89 30.06 -3.83
N MET A 105 5.15 30.51 -5.07
CA MET A 105 4.74 29.80 -6.29
C MET A 105 5.31 28.37 -6.37
N SER A 106 6.55 28.16 -5.91
CA SER A 106 7.14 26.82 -5.88
C SER A 106 6.45 25.90 -4.87
N THR A 107 6.05 26.43 -3.71
CA THR A 107 5.28 25.70 -2.71
C THR A 107 3.91 25.32 -3.25
N ILE A 108 3.21 26.27 -3.89
CA ILE A 108 1.90 26.04 -4.55
C ILE A 108 2.01 24.92 -5.58
N ALA A 109 2.98 25.03 -6.51
CA ALA A 109 3.19 24.02 -7.56
C ALA A 109 3.46 22.63 -6.96
N THR A 110 4.25 22.56 -5.89
CA THR A 110 4.53 21.30 -5.21
C THR A 110 3.29 20.73 -4.53
N ALA A 111 2.52 21.55 -3.82
CA ALA A 111 1.31 21.09 -3.12
C ALA A 111 0.26 20.54 -4.10
N VAL A 112 0.03 21.23 -5.21
CA VAL A 112 -0.88 20.80 -6.28
C VAL A 112 -0.37 19.53 -6.98
N ASP A 113 0.91 19.45 -7.32
CA ASP A 113 1.48 18.24 -7.95
C ASP A 113 1.36 17.01 -7.02
N ARG A 114 1.56 17.19 -5.71
CA ARG A 114 1.45 16.10 -4.74
C ARG A 114 0.00 15.71 -4.46
N SER A 115 -0.94 16.64 -4.43
CA SER A 115 -2.36 16.32 -4.24
C SER A 115 -2.88 15.45 -5.40
N LEU A 116 -2.54 15.80 -6.64
CA LEU A 116 -2.93 15.05 -7.85
C LEU A 116 -2.34 13.63 -7.89
N LYS A 117 -1.22 13.38 -7.22
CA LYS A 117 -0.58 12.06 -7.15
C LYS A 117 -1.17 11.14 -6.06
N LEU A 118 -1.97 11.69 -5.14
CA LEU A 118 -2.56 10.94 -4.04
C LEU A 118 -3.92 10.32 -4.40
N VAL A 119 -4.62 10.87 -5.39
CA VAL A 119 -5.98 10.47 -5.79
C VAL A 119 -6.09 10.41 -7.32
N PRO A 120 -6.56 9.30 -7.92
CA PRO A 120 -6.99 8.06 -7.27
C PRO A 120 -5.81 7.28 -6.68
N PRO A 121 -6.05 6.42 -5.67
CA PRO A 121 -5.01 5.54 -5.16
C PRO A 121 -4.44 4.72 -6.32
N LYS A 122 -3.11 4.70 -6.47
CA LYS A 122 -2.48 3.66 -7.28
C LYS A 122 -2.78 2.33 -6.60
N ASP A 123 -3.52 1.47 -7.28
CA ASP A 123 -3.66 0.09 -6.84
C ASP A 123 -2.29 -0.58 -6.90
N ASP A 124 -2.03 -1.48 -5.94
CA ASP A 124 -0.90 -2.39 -6.04
C ASP A 124 -1.16 -3.25 -7.28
N GLY A 125 -0.56 -2.87 -8.41
CA GLY A 125 -0.74 -3.50 -9.71
C GLY A 125 -0.46 -5.01 -9.71
N ALA A 126 0.08 -5.57 -8.63
CA ALA A 126 0.23 -7.01 -8.45
C ALA A 126 -1.10 -7.79 -8.43
N ALA A 127 -2.18 -7.22 -7.86
CA ALA A 127 -3.48 -7.90 -7.85
C ALA A 127 -4.17 -7.83 -9.22
N GLU A 128 -4.16 -6.64 -9.83
CA GLU A 128 -4.66 -6.40 -11.18
C GLU A 128 -3.87 -7.22 -12.23
N SER A 129 -2.54 -7.24 -12.15
CA SER A 129 -1.68 -8.03 -13.04
C SER A 129 -1.94 -9.53 -12.90
N ARG A 130 -2.18 -10.04 -11.68
CA ARG A 130 -2.55 -11.45 -11.48
C ARG A 130 -3.91 -11.79 -12.09
N SER A 131 -4.88 -10.87 -12.01
CA SER A 131 -6.18 -11.04 -12.66
C SER A 131 -6.01 -11.10 -14.18
N VAL A 132 -5.29 -10.15 -14.77
CA VAL A 132 -5.05 -10.12 -16.23
C VAL A 132 -4.31 -11.36 -16.72
N ILE A 133 -3.30 -11.84 -15.97
CA ILE A 133 -2.59 -13.09 -16.30
C ILE A 133 -3.54 -14.29 -16.17
N GLY A 134 -4.38 -14.34 -15.14
CA GLY A 134 -5.38 -15.39 -14.97
C GLY A 134 -6.38 -15.44 -16.12
N ASP A 135 -6.91 -14.28 -16.52
CA ASP A 135 -7.86 -14.15 -17.63
C ASP A 135 -7.22 -14.57 -18.96
N LEU A 136 -5.95 -14.18 -19.19
CA LEU A 136 -5.18 -14.59 -20.36
C LEU A 136 -4.96 -16.10 -20.40
N MET A 137 -4.52 -16.71 -19.30
CA MET A 137 -4.29 -18.15 -19.20
C MET A 137 -5.59 -18.94 -19.40
N ALA A 138 -6.71 -18.45 -18.85
CA ALA A 138 -8.02 -19.06 -19.04
C ALA A 138 -8.53 -18.92 -20.49
N GLY A 139 -8.21 -17.82 -21.16
CA GLY A 139 -8.46 -17.64 -22.60
C GLY A 139 -7.67 -18.64 -23.43
N LEU A 140 -6.36 -18.76 -23.17
CA LEU A 140 -5.46 -19.66 -23.90
C LEU A 140 -5.82 -21.14 -23.71
N ALA A 141 -6.18 -21.53 -22.49
CA ALA A 141 -6.61 -22.90 -22.19
C ALA A 141 -7.91 -23.28 -22.91
N ARG A 142 -8.85 -22.34 -23.07
CA ARG A 142 -10.08 -22.56 -23.86
C ARG A 142 -9.79 -22.76 -25.33
N ASP A 143 -8.98 -21.88 -25.94
CA ASP A 143 -8.58 -22.01 -27.36
C ASP A 143 -7.85 -23.33 -27.62
N TYR A 144 -6.97 -23.75 -26.71
CA TYR A 144 -6.30 -25.05 -26.80
C TYR A 144 -7.32 -26.21 -26.77
N ALA A 145 -8.26 -26.18 -25.83
CA ALA A 145 -9.24 -27.25 -25.68
C ALA A 145 -10.18 -27.37 -26.89
N GLU A 146 -10.56 -26.25 -27.50
CA GLU A 146 -11.33 -26.23 -28.75
C GLU A 146 -10.59 -26.90 -29.91
N ARG A 147 -9.25 -26.75 -29.98
CA ARG A 147 -8.42 -27.32 -31.05
C ARG A 147 -8.02 -28.77 -30.82
N HIS A 148 -7.88 -29.18 -29.56
CA HIS A 148 -7.27 -30.47 -29.20
C HIS A 148 -8.20 -31.43 -28.45
N GLY A 149 -9.47 -31.06 -28.24
CA GLY A 149 -10.48 -31.95 -27.66
C GLY A 149 -10.32 -32.20 -26.15
N GLY A 150 -9.53 -31.38 -25.46
CA GLY A 150 -9.27 -31.50 -24.04
C GLY A 150 -8.29 -30.44 -23.52
N PRO A 151 -8.19 -30.25 -22.20
CA PRO A 151 -7.26 -29.30 -21.61
C PRO A 151 -5.80 -29.65 -21.94
N PRO A 152 -4.89 -28.66 -21.97
CA PRO A 152 -3.47 -28.91 -22.15
C PRO A 152 -2.94 -29.85 -21.07
N ALA A 153 -1.98 -30.70 -21.44
CA ALA A 153 -1.33 -31.61 -20.51
C ALA A 153 -0.74 -30.83 -19.34
N GLU A 154 -0.87 -31.36 -18.11
CA GLU A 154 -0.27 -30.75 -16.94
C GLU A 154 1.25 -30.68 -17.12
N PHE A 155 1.83 -29.52 -16.76
CA PHE A 155 3.26 -29.35 -16.75
C PHE A 155 3.87 -30.25 -15.66
N VAL A 156 4.55 -31.31 -16.07
CA VAL A 156 5.39 -32.12 -15.20
C VAL A 156 6.80 -31.57 -15.29
N ALA A 157 7.32 -31.06 -14.17
CA ALA A 157 8.72 -30.67 -14.10
C ALA A 157 9.58 -31.92 -14.19
N ASP A 158 10.46 -32.00 -15.18
CA ASP A 158 11.43 -33.08 -15.29
C ASP A 158 12.39 -33.02 -14.08
N ASP A 159 12.30 -34.01 -13.20
CA ASP A 159 13.25 -34.24 -12.11
C ASP A 159 14.51 -34.91 -12.70
N GLN A 160 15.28 -34.15 -13.48
CA GLN A 160 16.56 -34.62 -14.00
C GLN A 160 17.71 -34.04 -13.16
N GLY A 161 18.29 -34.88 -12.30
CA GLY A 161 19.68 -34.73 -11.89
C GLY A 161 20.02 -35.10 -10.45
N ALA A 162 19.83 -36.36 -10.05
CA ALA A 162 20.56 -36.91 -8.90
C ALA A 162 20.66 -38.45 -8.97
N GLU A 163 21.44 -38.98 -9.91
CA GLU A 163 22.03 -40.33 -9.95
C GLU A 163 22.82 -40.33 -11.28
N ASP A 164 24.15 -40.42 -11.32
CA ASP A 164 25.00 -41.50 -10.85
C ASP A 164 26.47 -41.05 -11.03
N ASP A 165 27.28 -41.16 -9.98
CA ASP A 165 28.74 -41.32 -10.09
C ASP A 165 29.24 -41.80 -8.73
N GLY A 166 29.00 -43.09 -8.49
CA GLY A 166 29.49 -43.77 -7.30
C GLY A 166 29.52 -45.27 -7.51
N ASP A 167 30.44 -45.78 -8.33
CA ASP A 167 30.97 -47.12 -8.11
C ASP A 167 32.42 -47.31 -8.61
N ALA A 168 33.16 -48.07 -7.79
CA ALA A 168 34.52 -48.63 -7.91
C ALA A 168 35.76 -47.72 -7.66
#